data_AF-A0A3D5GKD4-F1
#
_entry.id   AF-A0A3D5GKD4-F1
#
_cell.length_a   1.000
_cell.length_b   1.000
_cell.length_c   1.000
_cell.angle_alpha   90.00
_cell.angle_beta   90.00
_cell.angle_gamma   90.00
#
_symmetry.space_group_name_H-M   'P 1'
#
loop_
_entity.id
_entity.type
_entity.pdbx_description
1 polymer ?
#
loop_
_entity_poly.entity_id
_entity_poly.type
_entity_poly.pdbx_seq_one_letter_code
_entity_poly.pdbx_strand_id
1 'polypeptide(L)' 'MSDDMDGLFDRFAGLLADEIPCALATVVDGPGVGQKLLVRRTHRDGHEVDGTLGDDDLDRVVTRDALGELSAGRSGV' A
#
# COMPACT_ATOMS: atom_id res chain seq x y z
N MET A 1 5.03 10.59 -15.13
CA MET A 1 4.72 10.66 -13.68
C MET A 1 3.21 10.67 -13.40
N SER A 2 2.30 10.98 -14.33
CA SER A 2 0.84 10.79 -14.10
C SER A 2 0.39 9.34 -14.31
N ASP A 3 0.86 8.65 -15.36
CA ASP A 3 0.39 7.29 -15.70
C ASP A 3 0.61 6.23 -14.60
N ASP A 4 1.73 6.28 -13.86
CA ASP A 4 2.00 5.32 -12.78
C ASP A 4 1.08 5.51 -11.57
N MET A 5 0.71 6.76 -11.26
CA MET A 5 -0.21 7.07 -10.17
C MET A 5 -1.65 6.76 -10.55
N ASP A 6 -2.03 7.01 -11.80
CA ASP A 6 -3.35 6.63 -12.33
C ASP A 6 -3.50 5.09 -12.28
N GLY A 7 -2.47 4.33 -12.68
CA GLY A 7 -2.47 2.87 -12.57
C GLY A 7 -2.55 2.33 -11.14
N LEU A 8 -1.95 3.02 -10.17
CA LEU A 8 -2.05 2.66 -8.74
C LEU A 8 -3.47 2.87 -8.20
N PHE A 9 -4.12 3.98 -8.56
CA PHE A 9 -5.48 4.25 -8.12
C PHE A 9 -6.51 3.35 -8.80
N ASP A 10 -6.30 2.98 -10.07
CA ASP A 10 -7.11 1.97 -10.75
C ASP A 10 -6.98 0.60 -10.07
N ARG A 11 -5.76 0.21 -9.69
CA ARG A 11 -5.51 -1.00 -8.89
C ARG A 11 -6.24 -0.96 -7.56
N PHE A 12 -6.12 0.15 -6.82
CA PHE A 12 -6.80 0.33 -5.54
C PHE A 12 -8.33 0.28 -5.70
N ALA A 13 -8.88 0.96 -6.72
CA ALA A 13 -10.31 0.92 -7.02
C ALA A 13 -10.80 -0.49 -7.32
N GLY A 14 -10.02 -1.28 -8.08
CA GLY A 14 -10.31 -2.70 -8.34
C GLY A 14 -10.35 -3.54 -7.06
N LEU A 15 -9.34 -3.40 -6.19
CA LEU A 15 -9.30 -4.11 -4.91
C LEU A 15 -10.50 -3.77 -4.02
N LEU A 16 -10.91 -2.50 -3.98
CA LEU A 16 -12.09 -2.09 -3.22
C LEU A 16 -13.38 -2.65 -3.81
N ALA A 17 -13.53 -2.65 -5.14
CA ALA A 17 -14.71 -3.17 -5.82
C ALA A 17 -14.88 -4.68 -5.61
N ASP A 18 -13.77 -5.42 -5.53
CA ASP A 18 -13.74 -6.87 -5.29
C ASP A 18 -13.72 -7.22 -3.78
N GLU A 19 -13.84 -6.23 -2.89
CA GLU A 19 -13.79 -6.38 -1.43
C GLU A 19 -12.52 -7.09 -0.93
N ILE A 20 -11.39 -6.89 -1.64
CA ILE A 20 -10.11 -7.50 -1.30
C ILE A 20 -9.41 -6.65 -0.21
N PRO A 21 -9.04 -7.23 0.94
CA PRO A 21 -8.32 -6.51 1.99
C PRO A 21 -6.98 -5.97 1.49
N CYS A 22 -6.81 -4.65 1.61
CA CYS A 22 -5.60 -3.93 1.21
C CYS A 22 -5.36 -2.71 2.11
N ALA A 23 -4.14 -2.19 2.09
CA ALA A 23 -3.73 -1.00 2.83
C ALA A 23 -2.98 -0.03 1.90
N LEU A 24 -3.34 1.25 1.96
CA LEU A 24 -2.68 2.31 1.20
C LEU A 24 -1.94 3.25 2.16
N ALA A 25 -0.61 3.20 2.16
CA ALA A 25 0.22 4.13 2.90
C ALA A 25 0.49 5.38 2.05
N THR A 26 0.50 6.54 2.72
CA THR A 26 0.79 7.83 2.10
C THR A 26 1.83 8.58 2.91
N VAL A 27 2.87 9.09 2.26
CA VAL A 27 3.75 10.08 2.89
C VAL A 27 2.97 11.37 3.11
N VAL A 28 2.74 11.75 4.37
CA VAL A 28 1.96 12.95 4.75
C VAL A 28 2.83 14.16 5.06
N ASP A 29 4.11 13.97 5.36
CA ASP A 29 5.07 15.02 5.67
C ASP A 29 6.50 14.59 5.27
N GLY A 30 7.37 15.56 5.00
CA GLY A 30 8.77 15.35 4.63
C GLY A 30 9.03 15.14 3.12
N PRO A 31 10.24 14.68 2.75
CA PRO A 31 10.56 14.39 1.36
C PRO A 31 9.61 13.34 0.78
N GLY A 32 9.08 13.61 -0.42
CA GLY A 32 8.19 12.66 -1.09
C GLY A 32 6.74 12.68 -0.61
N VAL A 33 6.27 13.75 0.04
CA VAL A 33 4.85 13.96 0.35
C VAL A 33 3.97 13.59 -0.86
N GLY A 34 2.94 12.79 -0.60
CA GLY A 34 2.03 12.31 -1.63
C GLY A 34 2.45 11.01 -2.29
N GLN A 35 3.68 10.53 -2.11
CA GLN A 35 4.05 9.18 -2.51
C GLN A 35 3.19 8.14 -1.80
N LYS A 36 2.95 7.03 -2.50
CA LYS A 36 1.98 6.01 -2.11
C LYS A 36 2.61 4.63 -2.23
N LEU A 37 2.22 3.78 -1.29
CA LEU A 37 2.56 2.37 -1.29
C LEU A 37 1.29 1.58 -0.95
N LEU A 38 0.84 0.74 -1.88
CA LEU A 38 -0.35 -0.10 -1.76
C LEU A 38 0.09 -1.53 -1.46
N VAL A 39 -0.47 -2.12 -0.41
CA VAL A 39 -0.11 -3.46 0.07
C VAL A 39 -1.35 -4.31 0.16
N ARG A 40 -1.24 -5.57 -0.25
CA ARG A 40 -2.28 -6.58 -0.02
C ARG A 40 -1.67 -7.94 0.27
N ARG A 41 -2.42 -8.79 0.98
CA ARG A 41 -2.10 -10.22 1.04
C ARG A 41 -2.52 -10.91 -0.26
N THR A 42 -1.77 -11.91 -0.66
CA THR A 42 -2.11 -12.77 -1.80
C THR A 42 -2.50 -14.16 -1.28
N HIS A 43 -2.88 -15.08 -2.17
CA HIS A 43 -3.07 -16.47 -1.76
C HIS A 43 -1.74 -17.08 -1.30
N ARG A 44 -1.77 -17.89 -0.23
CA ARG A 44 -0.60 -18.36 0.54
C ARG A 44 0.03 -17.23 1.36
N ASP A 45 1.15 -17.49 2.04
CA ASP A 45 1.87 -16.52 2.89
C ASP A 45 2.54 -15.36 2.10
N GLY A 46 2.05 -15.06 0.89
CA GLY A 46 2.55 -14.01 0.02
C GLY A 46 1.86 -12.67 0.23
N HIS A 47 2.49 -11.64 -0.32
CA HIS A 47 1.94 -10.29 -0.40
C HIS A 47 2.41 -9.63 -1.70
N GLU A 48 1.67 -8.62 -2.13
CA GLU A 48 2.03 -7.74 -3.24
C GLU A 48 2.15 -6.31 -2.72
N VAL A 49 3.10 -5.58 -3.30
CA VAL A 49 3.40 -4.18 -3.00
C VAL A 49 3.46 -3.42 -4.31
N ASP A 50 2.69 -2.34 -4.41
CA ASP A 50 2.66 -1.44 -5.55
C ASP A 50 3.01 -0.01 -5.13
N GLY A 51 3.87 0.64 -5.92
CA GLY A 51 4.39 1.96 -5.58
C GLY A 51 5.57 1.90 -4.59
N THR A 52 5.98 3.08 -4.14
CA THR A 52 7.12 3.28 -3.22
C THR A 52 6.91 4.58 -2.45
N LEU A 53 7.44 4.64 -1.23
CA LEU A 53 7.55 5.84 -0.41
C LEU A 53 8.86 6.60 -0.69
N GLY A 54 9.66 6.14 -1.65
CA GLY A 54 10.91 6.75 -2.10
C GLY A 54 12.17 6.29 -1.36
N ASP A 55 12.05 5.29 -0.49
CA ASP A 55 13.14 4.72 0.29
C ASP A 55 12.85 3.23 0.60
N ASP A 56 13.77 2.34 0.21
CA ASP A 56 13.57 0.89 0.31
C ASP A 56 13.44 0.39 1.76
N ASP A 57 14.13 1.02 2.71
CA ASP A 57 14.05 0.65 4.12
C ASP A 57 12.71 1.10 4.71
N LEU A 58 12.25 2.29 4.33
CA LEU A 58 10.92 2.79 4.69
C LEU A 58 9.82 1.89 4.10
N ASP A 59 9.92 1.54 2.82
CA ASP A 59 8.97 0.67 2.13
C ASP A 59 8.83 -0.68 2.83
N ARG A 60 9.97 -1.26 3.23
CA ARG A 60 10.01 -2.54 3.94
C ARG A 60 9.30 -2.46 5.30
N VAL A 61 9.57 -1.43 6.09
CA VAL A 61 8.97 -1.28 7.43
C VAL A 61 7.48 -1.02 7.32
N VAL A 62 7.06 -0.11 6.44
CA VAL A 62 5.65 0.21 6.25
C VAL A 62 4.87 -0.98 5.69
N THR A 63 5.45 -1.74 4.76
CA THR A 63 4.85 -2.99 4.25
C THR A 63 4.59 -3.98 5.38
N ARG A 64 5.58 -4.22 6.24
CA ARG A 64 5.44 -5.14 7.38
C ARG A 64 4.31 -4.71 8.31
N ASP A 65 4.29 -3.42 8.67
CA ASP A 65 3.33 -2.90 9.64
C ASP A 65 1.91 -2.90 9.06
N ALA A 66 1.75 -2.51 7.79
CA ALA A 66 0.48 -2.58 7.07
C ALA A 66 -0.06 -4.02 6.99
N LEU A 67 0.79 -5.01 6.68
CA LEU A 67 0.39 -6.41 6.70
C LEU A 67 -0.01 -6.89 8.10
N GLY A 68 0.66 -6.39 9.14
CA GLY A 68 0.31 -6.65 10.54
C GLY A 68 -1.09 -6.18 10.88
N GLU A 69 -1.42 -4.93 10.53
CA GLU A 69 -2.74 -4.34 10.78
C GLU A 69 -3.85 -5.03 9.98
N LEU A 70 -3.61 -5.35 8.70
CA LEU A 70 -4.54 -6.14 7.88
C LEU A 70 -4.84 -7.51 8.50
N SER A 71 -3.82 -8.18 9.04
CA SER A 71 -3.98 -9.50 9.69
C SER A 71 -4.80 -9.43 10.96
N ALA A 72 -4.76 -8.29 11.64
CA ALA A 72 -5.52 -8.05 12.85
C ALA A 72 -6.95 -7.53 12.59
N GLY A 73 -7.32 -7.30 11.32
CA GLY A 73 -8.60 -6.69 10.95
C GLY A 73 -8.71 -5.24 11.43
N ARG A 74 -7.58 -4.53 11.54
CA ARG A 74 -7.52 -3.14 12.00
C ARG A 74 -7.11 -2.22 10.86
N SER A 75 -7.63 -0.99 10.88
CA SER A 75 -7.09 0.13 10.11
C SER A 75 -6.34 1.07 11.06
N GLY A 76 -5.06 1.31 10.80
CA GLY A 76 -4.29 2.37 11.45
C GLY A 76 -4.63 3.74 10.86
N VAL A 77 -4.54 4.80 11.68
CA VAL A 77 -4.67 6.20 11.28
C VAL A 77 -3.35 6.91 11.50
#